data_AF-T1A1Z3-F1
#
_entry.id   AF-T1A1Z3-F1
#
_cell.length_a   1.000
_cell.length_b   1.000
_cell.length_c   1.000
_cell.angle_alpha   90.00
_cell.angle_beta   90.00
_cell.angle_gamma   90.00
#
_symmetry.space_group_name_H-M   'P 1'
#
loop_
_entity.id
_entity.type
_entity.pdbx_description
1 polymer ?
#
loop_
_entity_poly.entity_id
_entity_poly.type
_entity_poly.pdbx_seq_one_letter_code
_entity_poly.pdbx_strand_id
1 'polypeptide(L)'
;MISITDGQVFLESDLFYSGVRPAINVGNSVSRVGGAAQIKAMKAVAGTLKIDLAQFRDLESFATFGSELDKSSQAQLDRGYRLTELLKQGLNAPVPVEEQVVAIYAGTRGWLDTI
;
A
#
# COMPACT_ATOMS: atom_id res chain seq x y z
N MET A 1 -21.15 14.50 -3.04
CA MET A 1 -20.91 13.06 -3.34
C MET A 1 -20.25 12.33 -2.15
N ILE A 2 -19.19 12.89 -1.56
CA ILE A 2 -18.45 12.31 -0.41
C ILE A 2 -19.36 12.00 0.82
N SER A 3 -20.39 12.80 1.06
CA SER A 3 -21.34 12.61 2.17
C SER A 3 -22.32 11.45 1.97
N ILE A 4 -22.44 10.90 0.76
CA ILE A 4 -23.43 9.86 0.43
C ILE A 4 -22.78 8.48 0.33
N THR A 5 -21.54 8.41 -0.16
CA THR A 5 -20.83 7.13 -0.39
C THR A 5 -20.18 6.59 0.88
N ASP A 6 -20.17 5.26 1.04
CA ASP A 6 -19.51 4.58 2.16
C ASP A 6 -18.00 4.49 2.06
N GLY A 7 -17.40 5.00 1.00
CA GLY A 7 -15.97 5.04 0.82
C GLY A 7 -15.60 5.83 -0.41
N GLN A 8 -14.31 6.12 -0.54
CA GLN A 8 -13.72 6.79 -1.68
C GLN A 8 -12.42 6.10 -2.05
N VAL A 9 -12.22 5.89 -3.34
CA VAL A 9 -10.93 5.54 -3.93
C VAL A 9 -10.45 6.78 -4.66
N PHE A 10 -9.45 7.46 -4.10
CA PHE A 10 -8.84 8.62 -4.71
C PHE A 10 -7.73 8.17 -5.65
N LEU A 11 -7.81 8.65 -6.90
CA LEU A 11 -6.77 8.44 -7.91
C LEU A 11 -6.00 9.73 -8.10
N GLU A 12 -4.67 9.67 -8.02
CA GLU A 12 -3.81 10.85 -8.14
C GLU A 12 -2.96 10.80 -9.40
N SER A 13 -2.89 11.93 -10.11
CA SER A 13 -2.11 12.08 -11.33
C SER A 13 -0.61 11.86 -11.07
N ASP A 14 -0.10 12.37 -9.95
CA ASP A 14 1.34 12.27 -9.63
C ASP A 14 1.77 10.81 -9.43
N LEU A 15 0.93 10.00 -8.77
CA LEU A 15 1.13 8.55 -8.64
C LEU A 15 1.07 7.84 -9.99
N PHE A 16 0.17 8.27 -10.88
CA PHE A 16 0.07 7.71 -12.22
C PHE A 16 1.32 8.01 -13.07
N TYR A 17 1.85 9.23 -12.98
CA TYR A 17 3.06 9.65 -13.69
C TYR A 17 4.34 9.05 -13.09
N SER A 18 4.38 8.73 -11.80
CA SER A 18 5.47 7.98 -11.18
C SER A 18 5.42 6.47 -11.44
N GLY A 19 4.42 5.99 -12.20
CA GLY A 19 4.31 4.60 -12.61
C GLY A 19 3.55 3.70 -11.64
N VAL A 20 2.90 4.25 -10.61
CA VAL A 20 2.00 3.51 -9.73
C VAL A 20 0.64 3.34 -10.42
N ARG A 21 0.32 2.10 -10.78
CA ARG A 21 -0.93 1.75 -11.48
C ARG A 21 -1.49 0.47 -10.86
N PRO A 22 -2.71 0.50 -10.29
CA PRO A 22 -3.64 1.62 -10.19
C PRO A 22 -3.14 2.74 -9.25
N ALA A 23 -3.38 3.99 -9.62
CA ALA A 23 -2.81 5.18 -8.96
C ALA A 23 -3.57 5.59 -7.67
N ILE A 24 -3.80 4.62 -6.78
CA ILE A 24 -4.63 4.80 -5.57
C ILE A 24 -3.83 5.53 -4.48
N ASN A 25 -4.36 6.66 -4.00
CA ASN A 25 -3.84 7.26 -2.78
C ASN A 25 -4.39 6.52 -1.56
N VAL A 26 -3.55 5.67 -0.95
CA VAL A 26 -3.92 4.83 0.21
C VAL A 26 -4.21 5.65 1.48
N GLY A 27 -3.62 6.83 1.63
CA GLY A 27 -3.84 7.71 2.77
C GLY A 27 -5.23 8.35 2.75
N ASN A 28 -5.61 8.93 1.60
CA ASN A 28 -6.88 9.62 1.39
C ASN A 28 -8.04 8.67 1.10
N SER A 29 -7.76 7.49 0.53
CA SER A 29 -8.78 6.49 0.23
C SER A 29 -9.28 5.80 1.50
N VAL A 30 -10.60 5.68 1.60
CA VAL A 30 -11.28 5.15 2.79
C VAL A 30 -12.43 4.23 2.42
N SER A 31 -12.71 3.28 3.30
CA SER A 31 -13.94 2.47 3.29
C SER A 31 -14.48 2.45 4.71
N ARG A 32 -15.71 2.94 4.90
CA ARG A 32 -16.41 2.98 6.20
C ARG A 32 -16.77 1.57 6.69
N VAL A 33 -17.03 0.64 5.76
CA VAL A 33 -17.25 -0.79 6.09
C VAL A 33 -15.95 -1.46 6.52
N GLY A 34 -14.83 -1.06 5.91
CA GLY A 34 -13.49 -1.49 6.28
C GLY A 34 -13.32 -3.01 6.26
N GLY A 35 -12.64 -3.55 7.28
CA GLY A 35 -12.33 -4.98 7.38
C GLY A 35 -13.54 -5.90 7.59
N ALA A 36 -14.76 -5.36 7.78
CA ALA A 36 -15.99 -6.17 7.84
C ALA A 36 -16.40 -6.71 6.45
N ALA A 37 -15.97 -6.05 5.38
CA ALA A 37 -16.19 -6.49 4.00
C ALA A 37 -15.15 -7.52 3.51
N GLN A 38 -14.17 -7.90 4.35
CA GLN A 38 -13.05 -8.75 3.96
C GLN A 38 -13.18 -10.15 4.54
N ILE A 39 -12.72 -11.15 3.78
CA ILE A 39 -12.53 -12.51 4.31
C ILE A 39 -11.47 -12.52 5.41
N LYS A 40 -11.57 -13.49 6.33
CA LYS A 40 -10.68 -13.59 7.50
C LYS A 40 -9.18 -13.62 7.13
N ALA A 41 -8.84 -14.31 6.04
CA ALA A 41 -7.46 -14.40 5.55
C ALA A 41 -6.91 -13.03 5.12
N MET A 42 -7.67 -12.28 4.31
CA MET A 42 -7.30 -10.94 3.86
C MET A 42 -7.17 -9.97 5.04
N LYS A 43 -8.11 -10.00 5.99
CA LYS A 43 -8.06 -9.16 7.20
C LYS A 43 -6.81 -9.41 8.04
N ALA A 44 -6.35 -10.66 8.12
CA ALA A 44 -5.17 -11.03 8.89
C ALA A 44 -3.86 -10.52 8.27
N VAL A 45 -3.79 -10.38 6.94
CA VAL A 45 -2.56 -9.99 6.23
C VAL A 45 -2.54 -8.51 5.86
N ALA A 46 -3.70 -7.89 5.60
CA ALA A 46 -3.79 -6.48 5.18
C ALA A 46 -3.94 -5.49 6.36
N GLY A 47 -4.05 -5.98 7.59
CA GLY A 47 -4.35 -5.16 8.76
C GLY A 47 -3.33 -4.07 9.07
N THR A 48 -2.04 -4.35 8.85
CA THR A 48 -0.96 -3.35 9.04
C THR A 48 -0.62 -2.60 7.76
N LEU A 49 -0.95 -3.14 6.60
CA LEU A 49 -0.53 -2.63 5.29
C LEU A 49 -0.85 -1.15 5.09
N LYS A 50 -2.03 -0.69 5.52
CA LYS A 50 -2.41 0.74 5.42
C LYS A 50 -1.50 1.62 6.28
N ILE A 51 -1.17 1.17 7.49
CA ILE A 51 -0.31 1.90 8.42
C ILE A 51 1.12 1.92 7.88
N ASP A 52 1.60 0.78 7.40
CA ASP A 52 2.96 0.63 6.85
C ASP A 52 3.16 1.57 5.64
N LEU A 53 2.18 1.64 4.73
CA LEU A 53 2.22 2.55 3.57
C LEU A 53 2.05 4.03 3.93
N ALA A 54 1.30 4.35 4.98
CA ALA A 54 1.19 5.72 5.47
C ALA A 54 2.53 6.20 6.06
N GLN A 55 3.14 5.38 6.92
CA GLN A 55 4.46 5.68 7.49
C GLN A 55 5.55 5.75 6.42
N PHE A 56 5.49 4.89 5.40
CA PHE A 56 6.39 4.96 4.24
C PHE A 56 6.31 6.31 3.53
N ARG A 57 5.11 6.85 3.27
CA ARG A 57 4.96 8.15 2.59
C ARG A 57 5.49 9.31 3.43
N ASP A 58 5.27 9.27 4.74
CA ASP A 58 5.83 10.27 5.65
C ASP A 58 7.37 10.21 5.65
N LEU A 59 7.95 9.00 5.67
CA LEU A 59 9.40 8.78 5.60
C LEU A 59 10.00 9.15 4.24
N GLU A 60 9.33 8.85 3.13
CA GLU A 60 9.79 9.18 1.78
C GLU A 60 9.88 10.70 1.58
N SER A 61 8.86 11.43 2.06
CA SER A 61 8.88 12.89 2.08
C SER A 61 10.07 13.41 2.88
N PHE A 62 10.33 12.86 4.07
CA PHE A 62 11.47 13.24 4.91
C PHE A 62 12.82 12.92 4.26
N ALA A 63 12.97 11.73 3.66
CA ALA A 63 14.19 11.27 3.00
C ALA A 63 14.60 12.17 1.82
N THR A 64 13.61 12.74 1.13
CA THR A 64 13.83 13.66 -0.01
C THR A 64 14.56 14.94 0.41
N PHE A 65 14.50 15.32 1.69
CA PHE A 65 15.21 16.49 2.23
C PHE A 65 16.68 16.23 2.60
N GLY A 66 17.24 15.04 2.28
CA GLY A 66 18.66 14.74 2.40
C GLY A 66 19.15 14.43 3.82
N SER A 67 18.25 14.04 4.72
CA SER A 67 18.57 13.64 6.09
C SER A 67 19.14 12.21 6.14
N GLU A 68 20.14 12.00 7.01
CA GLU A 68 20.62 10.64 7.33
C GLU A 68 19.49 9.84 7.99
N LEU A 69 19.10 8.73 7.37
CA LEU A 69 18.16 7.78 7.93
C LEU A 69 18.92 6.76 8.78
N ASP A 70 18.40 6.46 9.96
CA ASP A 70 18.88 5.34 10.74
C ASP A 70 18.51 4.01 10.05
N LYS A 71 19.17 2.90 10.45
CA LYS A 71 18.96 1.59 9.81
C LYS A 71 17.50 1.14 9.85
N SER A 72 16.74 1.51 10.87
CA SER A 72 15.33 1.12 10.98
C SER A 72 14.46 1.88 9.99
N SER A 73 14.66 3.20 9.85
CA SER A 73 13.96 4.02 8.85
C SER A 73 14.32 3.61 7.43
N GLN A 74 15.59 3.27 7.16
CA GLN A 74 15.99 2.76 5.84
C GLN A 74 15.27 1.45 5.49
N ALA A 75 15.24 0.49 6.42
CA ALA A 75 14.55 -0.78 6.19
C ALA A 75 13.05 -0.58 5.97
N GLN A 76 12.44 0.37 6.67
CA GLN A 76 11.04 0.73 6.49
C GLN A 76 10.79 1.40 5.13
N LEU A 77 11.67 2.30 4.70
CA LEU A 77 11.61 2.95 3.39
C LEU A 77 11.71 1.91 2.26
N ASP A 78 12.71 1.02 2.34
CA ASP A 78 12.91 -0.03 1.33
C ASP A 78 11.72 -0.99 1.26
N ARG A 79 11.14 -1.37 2.41
CA ARG A 79 9.93 -2.18 2.45
C ARG A 79 8.73 -1.45 1.83
N GLY A 80 8.59 -0.14 2.09
CA GLY A 80 7.53 0.67 1.51
C GLY A 80 7.60 0.76 -0.01
N TYR A 81 8.80 0.87 -0.59
CA TYR A 81 9.00 0.77 -2.03
C TYR A 81 8.53 -0.59 -2.58
N ARG A 82 8.93 -1.69 -1.93
CA ARG A 82 8.51 -3.04 -2.35
C ARG A 82 7.01 -3.26 -2.26
N LEU A 83 6.38 -2.79 -1.18
CA LEU A 83 4.93 -2.86 -1.03
C LEU A 83 4.21 -2.02 -2.10
N THR A 84 4.78 -0.88 -2.48
CA THR A 84 4.24 -0.05 -3.57
C THR A 84 4.34 -0.77 -4.91
N GLU A 85 5.45 -1.43 -5.21
CA GLU A 85 5.59 -2.27 -6.42
C GLU A 85 4.64 -3.46 -6.41
N LEU A 86 4.49 -4.15 -5.27
CA LEU A 86 3.59 -5.30 -5.10
C LEU A 86 2.14 -4.95 -5.41
N LEU A 87 1.73 -3.72 -5.12
CA LEU A 87 0.37 -3.23 -5.36
C LEU A 87 0.13 -2.74 -6.80
N LYS A 88 1.17 -2.72 -7.65
CA LYS A 88 0.98 -2.41 -9.06
C LYS A 88 0.34 -3.60 -9.77
N GLN A 89 -0.61 -3.29 -10.64
CA GLN A 89 -1.40 -4.27 -11.36
C GLN A 89 -1.68 -3.78 -12.78
N GLY A 90 -1.56 -4.70 -13.74
CA GLY A 90 -1.89 -4.44 -15.13
C GLY A 90 -3.40 -4.22 -15.36
N LEU A 91 -3.73 -3.51 -16.44
CA LEU A 91 -5.12 -3.32 -16.85
C LEU A 91 -5.73 -4.66 -17.25
N ASN A 92 -6.99 -4.91 -16.84
CA ASN A 92 -7.75 -6.14 -17.16
C ASN A 92 -7.07 -7.44 -16.68
N ALA A 93 -6.19 -7.37 -15.69
CA ALA A 93 -5.52 -8.53 -15.12
C ALA A 93 -5.93 -8.74 -13.65
N PRO A 94 -7.20 -9.06 -13.34
CA PRO A 94 -7.65 -9.30 -11.97
C PRO A 94 -6.93 -10.50 -11.37
N VAL A 95 -6.47 -10.37 -10.11
CA VAL A 95 -5.79 -11.43 -9.37
C VAL A 95 -6.81 -12.12 -8.45
N PRO A 96 -6.87 -13.47 -8.39
CA PRO A 96 -7.71 -14.18 -7.43
C PRO A 96 -7.39 -13.82 -5.98
N VAL A 97 -8.37 -13.92 -5.06
CA VAL A 97 -8.20 -13.47 -3.68
C VAL A 97 -7.14 -14.28 -2.92
N GLU A 98 -7.03 -15.58 -3.21
CA GLU A 98 -6.03 -16.48 -2.67
C GLU A 98 -4.60 -16.04 -3.02
N GLU A 99 -4.37 -15.62 -4.26
CA GLU A 99 -3.08 -15.11 -4.71
C GLU A 99 -2.78 -13.74 -4.09
N GLN A 100 -3.78 -12.86 -4.00
CA GLN A 100 -3.63 -11.55 -3.33
C GLN A 100 -3.21 -11.73 -1.86
N VAL A 101 -3.84 -12.66 -1.14
CA VAL A 101 -3.52 -12.93 0.27
C VAL A 101 -2.07 -13.39 0.42
N VAL A 102 -1.60 -14.29 -0.44
CA VAL A 102 -0.21 -14.79 -0.40
C VAL A 102 0.78 -13.68 -0.75
N ALA A 103 0.49 -12.88 -1.78
CA ALA A 103 1.31 -11.75 -2.18
C ALA A 103 1.47 -10.73 -1.04
N ILE A 104 0.35 -10.30 -0.44
CA ILE A 104 0.36 -9.35 0.69
C ILE A 104 1.05 -9.95 1.91
N TYR A 105 0.85 -11.23 2.19
CA TYR A 105 1.55 -11.92 3.27
C TYR A 105 3.07 -11.90 3.06
N ALA A 106 3.55 -12.17 1.84
CA ALA A 106 4.97 -12.16 1.51
C ALA A 106 5.58 -10.76 1.74
N GLY A 107 4.91 -9.71 1.27
CA GLY A 107 5.38 -8.33 1.43
C GLY A 107 5.35 -7.84 2.88
N THR A 108 4.25 -8.06 3.60
CA THR A 108 4.09 -7.57 4.99
C THR A 108 4.98 -8.29 6.00
N ARG A 109 5.35 -9.55 5.74
CA ARG A 109 6.23 -10.34 6.61
C ARG A 109 7.72 -10.20 6.27
N GLY A 110 8.08 -9.40 5.27
CA GLY A 110 9.47 -9.15 4.90
C GLY A 110 10.12 -10.28 4.08
N TRP A 111 9.34 -11.20 3.52
CA TRP A 111 9.88 -12.22 2.60
C TRP A 111 10.39 -11.60 1.28
N LEU A 112 9.95 -10.38 0.97
CA LEU A 112 10.41 -9.62 -0.19
C LEU A 112 11.59 -8.69 0.12
N ASP A 113 12.03 -8.58 1.38
CA ASP A 113 13.04 -7.58 1.79
C ASP A 113 14.43 -7.81 1.16
N THR A 114 14.70 -9.00 0.63
CA THR A 114 15.98 -9.36 -0.01
C THR A 114 15.99 -9.21 -1.53
N ILE A 115 14.85 -8.84 -2.11
CA ILE A 115 14.68 -8.57 -3.56
C ILE A 115 14.90 -7.08 -3.79
#